data_AF-A0A852Z964-F1
#
_entry.id   AF-A0A852Z964-F1
#
_cell.length_a   1.000
_cell.length_b   1.000
_cell.length_c   1.000
_cell.angle_alpha   90.00
_cell.angle_beta   90.00
_cell.angle_gamma   90.00
#
_symmetry.space_group_name_H-M   'P 1'
#
loop_
_entity.id
_entity.type
_entity.pdbx_description
1 polymer ?
#
loop_
_entity_poly.entity_id
_entity_poly.type
_entity_poly.pdbx_seq_one_letter_code
_entity_poly.pdbx_strand_id
1 'polypeptide(L)'
;MQQDPYQVRVSTDRLSPLERAMDVVDRHAELNHRYRKLIHDSREMLAAPDVRLTQARGMGKKLMVLVRAAGEGFREALPAEQRAELDAGLTQADDLVYGDTSERDTSERDTSGR
;
A
#
# COMPACT_ATOMS: atom_id res chain seq x y z
N MET A 1 17.10 17.98 -6.60
CA MET A 1 15.82 18.53 -7.09
C MET A 1 14.74 17.54 -6.70
N GLN A 2 13.81 17.93 -5.82
CA GLN A 2 12.72 17.05 -5.36
C GLN A 2 11.74 16.87 -6.52
N GLN A 3 11.54 15.65 -7.01
CA GLN A 3 10.55 15.40 -8.05
C GLN A 3 9.16 15.66 -7.47
N ASP A 4 8.33 16.41 -8.20
CA ASP A 4 6.95 16.65 -7.82
C ASP A 4 6.21 15.29 -7.77
N PRO A 5 5.69 14.85 -6.60
CA PRO A 5 4.98 13.57 -6.48
C PRO A 5 3.71 13.49 -7.34
N TYR A 6 3.20 14.64 -7.85
CA TYR A 6 2.13 14.67 -8.84
C TYR A 6 2.60 14.28 -10.25
N GLN A 7 3.91 14.31 -10.52
CA GLN A 7 4.53 13.92 -11.79
C GLN A 7 5.22 12.54 -11.70
N VAL A 8 5.55 12.07 -10.50
CA VAL A 8 6.13 10.73 -10.31
C VAL A 8 5.11 9.65 -10.63
N ARG A 9 5.48 8.76 -11.56
CA ARG A 9 4.70 7.57 -11.94
C ARG A 9 5.36 6.31 -11.42
N VAL A 10 4.52 5.33 -11.11
CA VAL A 10 4.92 4.00 -10.64
C VAL A 10 4.28 2.98 -11.56
N SER A 11 5.11 2.10 -12.12
CA SER A 11 4.63 0.94 -12.89
C SER A 11 3.78 0.04 -12.00
N THR A 12 2.62 -0.36 -12.50
CA THR A 12 1.67 -1.21 -11.77
C THR A 12 2.21 -2.61 -11.53
N ASP A 13 3.10 -3.12 -12.38
CA ASP A 13 3.83 -4.37 -12.15
C ASP A 13 4.60 -4.33 -10.81
N ARG A 14 5.13 -3.17 -10.43
CA ARG A 14 5.81 -2.98 -9.14
C ARG A 14 4.85 -2.99 -7.95
N LEU A 15 3.55 -2.85 -8.17
CA LEU A 15 2.50 -2.87 -7.16
C LEU A 15 1.85 -4.25 -6.99
N SER A 16 2.39 -5.29 -7.62
CA SER A 16 1.88 -6.66 -7.50
C SER A 16 1.69 -7.15 -6.04
N PRO A 17 2.59 -6.86 -5.07
CA PRO A 17 2.35 -7.23 -3.67
C PRO A 17 1.10 -6.56 -3.08
N LEU A 18 0.91 -5.26 -3.35
CA LEU A 18 -0.27 -4.51 -2.92
C LEU A 18 -1.56 -5.07 -3.53
N GLU A 19 -1.54 -5.41 -4.82
CA GLU A 19 -2.67 -6.02 -5.51
C GLU A 19 -3.06 -7.37 -4.87
N ARG A 20 -2.10 -8.28 -4.71
CA ARG A 20 -2.34 -9.60 -4.09
C ARG A 20 -2.89 -9.47 -2.67
N ALA A 21 -2.38 -8.53 -1.88
CA ALA A 21 -2.90 -8.29 -0.53
C ALA A 21 -4.36 -7.79 -0.55
N MET A 22 -4.74 -6.94 -1.51
CA MET A 22 -6.13 -6.54 -1.66
C MET A 22 -7.03 -7.73 -2.05
N ASP A 23 -6.53 -8.64 -2.88
CA ASP A 23 -7.27 -9.86 -3.24
C ASP A 23 -7.45 -10.81 -2.07
N VAL A 24 -6.44 -10.97 -1.21
CA VAL A 24 -6.54 -11.74 0.04
C VAL A 24 -7.63 -11.15 0.93
N VAL A 25 -7.64 -9.82 1.11
CA VAL A 25 -8.65 -9.15 1.93
C VAL A 25 -10.04 -9.31 1.32
N ASP A 26 -10.20 -9.13 0.01
CA ASP A 26 -11.49 -9.29 -0.68
C ASP A 26 -12.09 -10.69 -0.51
N ARG A 27 -11.22 -11.71 -0.59
CA ARG A 27 -11.63 -13.12 -0.54
C ARG A 27 -11.96 -13.58 0.88
N HIS A 28 -11.18 -13.15 1.86
CA HIS A 28 -11.21 -13.75 3.20
C HIS A 28 -11.89 -12.88 4.26
N ALA A 29 -11.98 -11.56 4.06
CA ALA A 29 -12.60 -10.68 5.05
C ALA A 29 -14.11 -10.53 4.83
N GLU A 30 -14.87 -10.54 5.92
CA GLU A 30 -16.30 -10.22 5.91
C GLU A 30 -16.51 -8.71 5.82
N LEU A 31 -16.30 -8.16 4.64
CA LEU A 31 -16.42 -6.72 4.37
C LEU A 31 -17.81 -6.33 3.88
N ASN A 32 -18.29 -5.17 4.34
CA ASN A 32 -19.47 -4.55 3.78
C ASN A 32 -19.22 -3.96 2.36
N HIS A 33 -20.30 -3.60 1.68
CA HIS A 33 -20.27 -3.08 0.31
C HIS A 33 -19.36 -1.86 0.13
N ARG A 34 -19.27 -0.98 1.14
CA ARG A 34 -18.45 0.24 1.07
C ARG A 34 -16.97 -0.09 1.02
N TYR A 35 -16.52 -1.06 1.81
CA TYR A 35 -15.13 -1.52 1.79
C TYR A 35 -14.79 -2.31 0.52
N ARG A 36 -15.70 -3.17 0.04
CA ARG A 36 -15.52 -3.87 -1.25
C ARG A 36 -15.38 -2.91 -2.43
N LYS A 37 -16.11 -1.79 -2.41
CA LYS A 37 -15.94 -0.73 -3.42
C LYS A 37 -14.52 -0.16 -3.44
N LEU A 38 -13.87 0.02 -2.29
CA LEU A 38 -12.48 0.53 -2.24
C LEU A 38 -11.49 -0.41 -2.92
N ILE A 39 -11.71 -1.73 -2.81
CA ILE A 39 -10.92 -2.76 -3.49
C ILE A 39 -11.16 -2.66 -5.00
N HIS A 40 -12.42 -2.64 -5.42
CA HIS A 40 -12.80 -2.50 -6.83
C HIS A 40 -12.19 -1.26 -7.49
N ASP A 41 -12.37 -0.08 -6.88
CA ASP A 41 -11.82 1.18 -7.39
C ASP A 41 -10.28 1.14 -7.48
N SER A 42 -9.61 0.33 -6.64
CA SER A 42 -8.15 0.19 -6.68
C SER A 42 -7.70 -0.77 -7.79
N ARG A 43 -8.44 -1.87 -8.02
CA ARG A 43 -8.21 -2.77 -9.16
C ARG A 43 -8.37 -2.05 -10.50
N GLU A 44 -9.39 -1.20 -10.64
CA GLU A 44 -9.56 -0.37 -11.85
C GLU A 44 -8.35 0.53 -12.12
N MET A 45 -7.71 1.07 -11.06
CA MET A 45 -6.48 1.86 -11.22
C MET A 45 -5.28 1.00 -11.62
N LEU A 46 -5.19 -0.22 -11.09
CA LEU A 46 -4.10 -1.16 -11.38
C LEU A 46 -4.17 -1.74 -12.81
N ALA A 47 -5.31 -1.65 -13.49
CA ALA A 47 -5.46 -2.07 -14.88
C ALA A 47 -4.67 -1.19 -15.87
N ALA A 48 -4.23 0.00 -15.48
CA ALA A 48 -3.32 0.82 -16.26
C ALA A 48 -1.86 0.32 -16.12
N PRO A 49 -0.97 0.55 -17.10
CA PRO A 49 0.44 0.15 -16.98
C PRO A 49 1.22 0.96 -15.93
N ASP A 50 0.80 2.21 -15.67
CA ASP A 50 1.43 3.11 -14.71
C ASP A 50 0.38 3.97 -14.00
N VAL A 51 0.55 4.15 -12.69
CA VAL A 51 -0.25 5.07 -11.86
C VAL A 51 0.60 6.20 -11.30
N ARG A 52 -0.01 7.30 -10.87
CA ARG A 52 0.69 8.34 -10.12
C ARG A 52 1.10 7.81 -8.75
N LEU A 53 2.23 8.28 -8.21
CA LEU A 53 2.67 7.91 -6.86
C LEU A 53 1.61 8.24 -5.80
N THR A 54 0.88 9.36 -5.95
CA THR A 54 -0.23 9.72 -5.06
C THR A 54 -1.39 8.73 -5.11
N GLN A 55 -1.67 8.12 -6.27
CA GLN A 55 -2.66 7.05 -6.40
C GLN A 55 -2.17 5.77 -5.74
N ALA A 56 -0.90 5.38 -5.96
CA ALA A 56 -0.28 4.23 -5.29
C ALA A 56 -0.33 4.38 -3.75
N ARG A 57 0.00 5.55 -3.22
CA ARG A 57 -0.17 5.89 -1.79
C ARG A 57 -1.60 5.77 -1.32
N GLY A 58 -2.55 6.24 -2.12
CA GLY A 58 -3.98 6.10 -1.84
C GLY A 58 -4.40 4.63 -1.72
N MET A 59 -3.89 3.77 -2.61
CA MET A 59 -4.13 2.33 -2.57
C MET A 59 -3.49 1.68 -1.33
N GLY A 60 -2.25 2.05 -0.97
CA GLY A 60 -1.60 1.61 0.27
C GLY A 60 -2.43 1.92 1.52
N LYS A 61 -2.90 3.16 1.66
CA LYS A 61 -3.79 3.56 2.76
C LYS A 61 -5.09 2.77 2.78
N LYS A 62 -5.70 2.53 1.61
CA LYS A 62 -6.91 1.70 1.53
C LYS A 62 -6.66 0.29 2.05
N LEU A 63 -5.54 -0.36 1.68
CA LEU A 63 -5.20 -1.69 2.21
C LEU A 63 -5.14 -1.68 3.74
N MET A 64 -4.45 -0.71 4.35
CA MET A 64 -4.36 -0.60 5.82
C MET A 64 -5.75 -0.45 6.47
N VAL A 65 -6.63 0.35 5.87
CA VAL A 65 -8.02 0.52 6.34
C VAL A 65 -8.82 -0.77 6.20
N LEU A 66 -8.66 -1.49 5.10
CA LEU A 66 -9.38 -2.72 4.83
C LEU A 66 -8.98 -3.83 5.80
N VAL A 67 -7.69 -3.98 6.10
CA VAL A 67 -7.20 -4.93 7.11
C VAL A 67 -7.75 -4.60 8.48
N ARG A 68 -7.79 -3.32 8.86
CA ARG A 68 -8.42 -2.89 10.12
C ARG A 68 -9.92 -3.19 10.13
N ALA A 69 -10.61 -3.00 9.00
CA ALA A 69 -12.03 -3.28 8.88
C ALA A 69 -12.36 -4.77 8.89
N ALA A 70 -11.42 -5.63 8.49
CA ALA A 70 -11.53 -7.09 8.54
C ALA A 70 -11.56 -7.64 9.98
N GLY A 71 -11.16 -6.83 10.97
CA GLY A 71 -11.24 -7.15 12.38
C GLY A 71 -9.92 -7.67 12.97
N GLU A 72 -9.87 -7.66 14.30
CA GLU A 72 -8.75 -8.19 15.06
C GLU A 72 -8.65 -9.72 14.84
N GLY A 73 -7.43 -10.24 14.64
CA GLY A 73 -7.22 -11.67 14.38
C GLY A 73 -7.37 -12.07 12.91
N PHE A 74 -7.81 -11.18 12.01
CA PHE A 74 -7.96 -11.50 10.59
C PHE A 74 -6.66 -12.05 9.99
N ARG A 75 -5.55 -11.36 10.23
CA ARG A 75 -4.22 -11.75 9.72
C ARG A 75 -3.78 -13.12 10.23
N GLU A 76 -4.07 -13.41 11.49
CA GLU A 76 -3.70 -14.66 12.18
C GLU A 76 -4.57 -15.84 11.75
N ALA A 77 -5.82 -15.58 11.33
CA ALA A 77 -6.76 -16.57 10.84
C ALA A 77 -6.50 -17.00 9.38
N LEU A 78 -5.67 -16.26 8.63
CA LEU A 78 -5.32 -16.61 7.26
C LEU A 78 -4.43 -17.84 7.19
N PRO A 79 -4.56 -18.67 6.14
CA PRO A 79 -3.55 -19.69 5.86
C PRO A 79 -2.20 -19.03 5.56
N ALA A 80 -1.11 -19.76 5.82
CA ALA A 80 0.24 -19.21 5.85
C ALA A 80 0.65 -18.48 4.56
N GLU A 81 0.25 -19.00 3.41
CA GLU A 81 0.54 -18.40 2.10
C GLU A 81 -0.18 -17.04 1.94
N GLN A 82 -1.49 -16.99 2.20
CA GLN A 82 -2.26 -15.74 2.08
C GLN A 82 -1.83 -14.72 3.14
N ARG A 83 -1.41 -15.18 4.32
CA ARG A 83 -0.79 -14.30 5.31
C ARG A 83 0.51 -13.70 4.79
N ALA A 84 1.37 -14.48 4.13
CA ALA A 84 2.60 -13.96 3.55
C ALA A 84 2.34 -12.93 2.43
N GLU A 85 1.33 -13.17 1.59
CA GLU A 85 0.88 -12.22 0.57
C GLU A 85 0.35 -10.92 1.19
N LEU A 86 -0.48 -11.03 2.23
CA LEU A 86 -0.99 -9.88 2.98
C LEU A 86 0.15 -9.07 3.60
N ASP A 87 1.11 -9.76 4.23
CA ASP A 87 2.26 -9.15 4.90
C ASP A 87 3.14 -8.38 3.91
N ALA A 88 3.43 -8.96 2.75
CA ALA A 88 4.20 -8.31 1.69
C ALA A 88 3.50 -7.04 1.17
N GLY A 89 2.18 -7.10 0.96
CA GLY A 89 1.42 -5.92 0.53
C GLY A 89 1.32 -4.86 1.62
N LEU A 90 1.24 -5.24 2.89
CA LEU A 90 1.26 -4.30 4.02
C LEU A 90 2.61 -3.61 4.17
N THR A 91 3.73 -4.35 4.02
CA THR A 91 5.07 -3.74 3.98
C THR A 91 5.19 -2.74 2.83
N GLN A 92 4.75 -3.13 1.61
CA GLN A 92 4.75 -2.20 0.48
C GLN A 92 3.84 -0.98 0.70
N ALA A 93 2.68 -1.16 1.35
CA ALA A 93 1.80 -0.05 1.69
C ALA A 93 2.47 0.91 2.67
N ASP A 94 3.18 0.40 3.68
CA ASP A 94 3.94 1.18 4.64
C ASP A 94 5.04 2.00 3.95
N ASP A 95 5.84 1.35 3.10
CA ASP A 95 6.89 2.00 2.30
C ASP A 95 6.33 3.12 1.41
N LEU A 96 5.19 2.88 0.75
CA LEU A 96 4.54 3.88 -0.11
C LEU A 96 4.10 5.10 0.70
N VAL A 97 3.51 4.87 1.88
CA VAL A 97 2.89 5.91 2.71
C VAL A 97 3.94 6.69 3.51
N TYR A 98 4.96 6.02 4.03
CA TYR A 98 5.92 6.59 4.98
C TYR A 98 7.37 6.62 4.47
N GLY A 99 7.75 5.78 3.50
CA GLY A 99 9.14 5.64 3.05
C GLY A 99 9.79 6.91 2.46
N ASP A 100 8.99 7.85 1.94
CA ASP A 100 9.49 9.15 1.41
C ASP A 100 9.68 10.22 2.52
N THR A 101 9.31 9.91 3.76
CA THR A 101 9.58 10.76 4.93
C THR A 101 10.90 10.40 5.63
N SER A 102 11.38 9.15 5.47
CA SER A 102 12.53 8.62 6.19
C SER A 102 13.89 9.03 5.60
N GLU A 103 13.98 9.31 4.29
CA GLU A 103 15.21 9.82 3.67
C GLU A 103 15.52 11.29 4.01
N ARG A 104 14.59 12.01 4.67
CA ARG A 104 14.79 13.43 5.04
C ARG A 104 15.37 13.63 6.44
N ASP A 105 15.30 12.64 7.33
CA ASP A 105 15.68 12.82 8.74
C ASP A 105 17.15 12.47 9.04
N THR A 106 17.88 11.96 8.04
CA THR A 106 19.30 11.58 8.16
C THR A 106 20.28 12.49 7.41
N SER A 107 19.82 13.45 6.61
CA SER A 107 20.69 14.37 5.85
C SER A 107 20.97 15.72 6.52
N GLU A 108 20.35 16.05 7.67
CA GLU A 108 20.53 17.35 8.35
C GLU A 108 21.45 17.34 9.59
N ARG A 109 22.11 16.22 9.93
CA ARG A 109 22.98 16.13 11.13
C ARG A 109 24.49 16.17 10.87
N ASP A 110 24.95 16.48 9.66
CA ASP A 110 26.38 16.49 9.33
C ASP A 110 26.86 17.79 8.65
N THR A 111 26.42 18.96 9.12
CA THR A 111 27.12 20.22 8.82
C THR A 111 26.96 21.25 9.94
N SER A 112 27.64 21.05 11.08
CA SER A 112 28.14 22.14 11.93
C SER A 112 29.09 21.60 12.99
N GLY A 113 30.32 21.33 12.56
CA GLY A 113 31.47 21.20 13.43
C GLY A 113 32.60 22.01 12.82
N ARG A 114 32.66 23.30 13.13
CA ARG A 114 33.82 24.16 12.86
C ARG A 114 34.18 24.91 14.11
#